data_AF-D8G6D4-F1
#
_entry.id   AF-D8G6D4-F1
#
_cell.length_a   1.000
_cell.length_b   1.000
_cell.length_c   1.000
_cell.angle_alpha   90.00
_cell.angle_beta   90.00
_cell.angle_gamma   90.00
#
_symmetry.space_group_name_H-M   'P 1'
#
loop_
_entity.id
_entity.type
_entity.pdbx_description
1 polymer ?
#
loop_
_entity_poly.entity_id
_entity_poly.type
_entity_poly.pdbx_seq_one_letter_code
_entity_poly.pdbx_strand_id
1 'polypeptide(L)' 'MEPTPEQLRWLYLKGRELTADFKCLIRLIDIFPNGNLYIVIQPRQFADQRIILYIDPNGGKRYV' A
#
# COMPACT_ATOMS: atom_id res chain seq x y z
N MET A 1 13.52 9.72 8.60
CA MET A 1 12.89 9.45 9.91
C MET A 1 12.48 8.00 9.92
N GLU A 2 12.69 7.29 11.02
CA GLU A 2 12.14 5.95 11.19
C GLU A 2 10.63 6.02 11.48
N PRO A 3 9.83 5.07 10.98
CA PRO A 3 8.39 5.05 11.21
C PRO A 3 8.04 4.74 12.66
N THR A 4 6.99 5.38 13.19
CA THR A 4 6.51 5.11 14.55
C THR A 4 5.82 3.73 14.63
N PRO A 5 5.73 3.11 15.83
CA PRO A 5 5.00 1.85 16.01
C PRO A 5 3.54 1.90 15.54
N GLU A 6 2.89 3.05 15.69
CA GLU A 6 1.51 3.27 15.24
C GLU A 6 1.42 3.31 13.71
N GLN A 7 2.38 3.96 13.05
CA GLN A 7 2.51 3.95 11.59
C GLN A 7 2.73 2.52 11.07
N LEU A 8 3.60 1.74 11.73
CA LEU A 8 3.83 0.34 11.38
C LEU A 8 2.57 -0.53 11.55
N ARG A 9 1.85 -0.37 12.67
CA ARG A 9 0.59 -1.09 12.92
C ARG A 9 -0.46 -0.74 11.86
N TRP A 10 -0.60 0.53 11.55
CA TRP A 10 -1.55 0.99 10.55
C TRP A 10 -1.20 0.47 9.15
N LEU A 11 0.09 0.50 8.78
CA LEU A 11 0.60 -0.10 7.54
C LEU A 11 0.27 -1.59 7.43
N TYR A 12 0.46 -2.35 8.51
CA TYR A 12 0.13 -3.77 8.53
C TYR A 12 -1.36 -4.03 8.31
N LEU A 13 -2.23 -3.30 9.01
CA LEU A 13 -3.69 -3.44 8.86
C LEU A 13 -4.15 -3.05 7.45
N LYS A 14 -3.66 -1.92 6.93
CA LYS A 14 -3.97 -1.49 5.56
C LYS A 14 -3.44 -2.48 4.53
N GLY A 15 -2.26 -3.03 4.74
CA GLY A 15 -1.73 -4.05 3.85
C GLY A 15 -2.59 -5.31 3.78
N ARG A 16 -3.13 -5.76 4.93
CA ARG A 16 -4.07 -6.90 4.96
C ARG A 16 -5.38 -6.61 4.22
N GLU A 17 -5.96 -5.42 4.42
CA GLU A 17 -7.18 -4.97 3.74
C GLU A 17 -6.99 -4.97 2.22
N LEU A 18 -5.92 -4.33 1.74
CA LEU A 18 -5.60 -4.23 0.31
C LEU A 18 -5.32 -5.60 -0.33
N THR A 19 -4.63 -6.49 0.39
CA THR A 19 -4.38 -7.86 -0.08
C THR A 19 -5.68 -8.62 -0.31
N ALA A 20 -6.69 -8.41 0.55
CA ALA A 20 -7.99 -9.03 0.42
C ALA A 20 -8.81 -8.41 -0.73
N ASP A 21 -8.88 -7.08 -0.78
CA ASP A 21 -9.68 -6.33 -1.77
C ASP A 21 -9.19 -6.59 -3.19
N PHE A 22 -7.87 -6.47 -3.41
CA PHE A 22 -7.28 -6.53 -4.75
C PHE A 22 -6.81 -7.92 -5.15
N LYS A 23 -6.94 -8.93 -4.26
CA LYS A 23 -6.40 -10.29 -4.47
C LYS A 23 -4.94 -10.24 -4.96
N CYS A 24 -4.14 -9.38 -4.35
CA CYS A 24 -2.76 -9.10 -4.76
C CYS A 24 -1.76 -9.60 -3.72
N LEU A 25 -0.46 -9.42 -4.00
CA LEU A 25 0.62 -9.49 -3.03
C LEU A 25 1.21 -8.10 -2.87
N ILE A 26 1.40 -7.65 -1.65
CA ILE A 26 2.12 -6.39 -1.39
C ILE A 26 3.61 -6.68 -1.44
N ARG A 27 4.32 -5.94 -2.28
CA ARG A 27 5.77 -6.03 -2.44
C ARG A 27 6.50 -4.95 -1.65
N LEU A 28 5.89 -3.77 -1.56
CA LEU A 28 6.42 -2.64 -0.82
C LEU A 28 5.25 -1.79 -0.32
N ILE A 29 5.39 -1.24 0.87
CA ILE A 29 4.48 -0.27 1.44
C ILE A 29 5.31 0.77 2.20
N ASP A 30 5.06 2.06 1.95
CA ASP A 30 5.78 3.15 2.58
C ASP A 30 4.87 4.37 2.80
N ILE A 31 5.21 5.22 3.77
CA ILE A 31 4.49 6.45 4.12
C ILE A 31 5.41 7.65 3.86
N PHE A 32 4.95 8.54 2.99
CA PHE A 32 5.64 9.80 2.74
C PHE A 32 5.41 10.80 3.89
N PRO A 33 6.30 11.79 4.08
CA PRO A 33 6.16 12.80 5.14
C PRO A 33 4.85 13.60 5.10
N ASN A 34 4.20 13.68 3.94
CA ASN A 34 2.91 14.34 3.76
C ASN A 34 1.70 13.43 4.11
N GLY A 35 1.95 12.22 4.61
CA GLY A 35 0.94 11.22 4.97
C GLY A 35 0.44 10.37 3.79
N ASN A 36 0.91 10.62 2.56
CA ASN A 36 0.56 9.78 1.43
C ASN A 36 1.17 8.38 1.59
N LEU A 37 0.38 7.36 1.30
CA LEU A 37 0.83 5.99 1.17
C LEU A 37 1.28 5.71 -0.26
N TYR A 38 2.38 4.97 -0.35
CA TYR A 38 2.89 4.40 -1.59
C TYR A 38 2.98 2.89 -1.46
N ILE A 39 2.33 2.18 -2.38
CA ILE A 39 2.16 0.74 -2.27
C ILE A 39 2.47 0.11 -3.62
N VAL A 40 3.40 -0.83 -3.65
CA VAL A 40 3.63 -1.67 -4.82
C VAL A 40 2.90 -2.97 -4.62
N ILE A 41 1.91 -3.23 -5.48
CA ILE A 41 1.13 -4.46 -5.46
C ILE A 41 1.41 -5.30 -6.71
N GLN A 42 1.31 -6.61 -6.56
CA GLN A 42 1.38 -7.58 -7.64
C GLN A 42 0.08 -8.38 -7.66
N PRO A 43 -0.81 -8.18 -8.65
CA PRO A 43 -2.02 -8.98 -8.78
C PRO A 43 -1.67 -10.47 -8.89
N ARG A 44 -2.38 -11.35 -8.15
CA ARG A 44 -2.09 -12.80 -8.20
C ARG A 44 -2.36 -13.40 -9.58
N GLN A 45 -3.29 -12.81 -10.33
CA GLN A 45 -3.63 -13.24 -11.70
C GLN A 45 -2.58 -12.81 -12.73
N PHE A 46 -1.77 -11.79 -12.43
CA PHE A 46 -0.78 -11.22 -13.35
C PHE A 46 0.57 -11.14 -12.65
N ALA A 47 1.25 -12.29 -12.55
CA ALA A 47 2.48 -12.42 -11.76
C ALA A 47 3.62 -11.49 -12.22
N ASP A 48 3.62 -11.10 -13.50
CA ASP A 48 4.64 -10.24 -14.09
C ASP A 48 4.29 -8.75 -14.00
N GLN A 49 3.06 -8.41 -13.59
CA GLN A 49 2.62 -7.03 -13.46
C GLN A 49 2.85 -6.50 -12.04
N ARG A 50 3.30 -5.26 -11.97
CA ARG A 50 3.40 -4.48 -10.73
C ARG A 50 2.63 -3.20 -10.93
N ILE A 51 1.79 -2.88 -9.97
CA ILE A 51 0.98 -1.66 -9.97
C ILE A 51 1.42 -0.83 -8.78
N ILE A 52 1.59 0.47 -9.02
CA ILE A 52 1.85 1.44 -7.98
C ILE A 52 0.52 2.05 -7.58
N LEU A 53 0.14 1.85 -6.32
CA LEU A 53 -1.03 2.44 -5.69
C LEU A 53 -0.57 3.58 -4.77
N TYR A 54 -1.04 4.78 -5.09
CA TYR A 54 -0.95 5.95 -4.21
C TYR A 54 -2.26 6.09 -3.46
N ILE A 55 -2.20 6.22 -2.13
CA ILE A 55 -3.37 6.52 -1.30
C ILE A 55 -3.10 7.81 -0.55
N ASP A 56 -3.94 8.82 -0.76
CA ASP A 56 -3.84 10.07 0.01
C ASP A 56 -4.43 9.91 1.44
N PRO A 57 -4.12 10.84 2.37
CA PRO A 57 -4.65 10.80 3.74
C PRO A 57 -6.19 10.80 3.84
N ASN A 58 -6.89 11.29 2.81
CA ASN A 58 -8.35 11.31 2.74
C ASN A 58 -8.93 10.01 2.16
N GLY A 59 -8.08 9.05 1.79
CA GLY A 59 -8.46 7.75 1.24
C GLY A 59 -8.65 7.73 -0.27
N GLY A 60 -8.35 8.82 -0.98
CA GLY A 60 -8.35 8.84 -2.45
C GLY A 60 -7.24 7.94 -2.99
N LYS A 61 -7.56 7.19 -4.06
CA LYS A 61 -6.68 6.15 -4.63
C LYS A 61 -6.32 6.50 -6.07
N ARG A 62 -5.03 6.39 -6.41
CA ARG A 62 -4.52 6.52 -7.79
C ARG A 62 -3.62 5.34 -8.13
N TYR A 63 -3.78 4.80 -9.34
CA TYR A 63 -3.03 3.65 -9.84
C TYR A 63 -2.14 4.08 -11.01
N VAL A 64 -0.91 3.57 -11.05
CA VAL A 64 0.04 3.71 -12.16
C VAL A 64 0.66 2.35 -12.47
#